data_AF-A0ABD3G334-F1
#
_entry.id   AF-A0ABD3G334-F1
#
_cell.length_a   1.000
_cell.length_b   1.000
_cell.length_c   1.000
_cell.angle_alpha   90.00
_cell.angle_beta   90.00
_cell.angle_gamma   90.00
#
_symmetry.space_group_name_H-M   'P 1'
#
loop_
_entity.id
_entity.type
_entity.pdbx_description
1 polymer ?
#
loop_
_entity_poly.entity_id
_entity_poly.type
_entity_poly.pdbx_seq_one_letter_code
_entity_poly.pdbx_strand_id
1 'polypeptide(L)'
;MGVSAFVYWQALDSGAWGLIHSNPGDKWIGTPNPKYYVLIQYSRHIRPGMTILSTDDSPNTVLAFDGSSKVLVLVTVNSGDSASTVTFDLSSFTTVAGPITAWATETSGTGALHESSKVDLSGTSFSASIPAASVMTFEVQGVAL
;
A
#
# COMPACT_ATOMS: atom_id res chain seq x y z
N MET A 1 5.89 -14.01 10.24
CA MET A 1 6.04 -14.68 8.92
C MET A 1 7.44 -14.39 8.41
N GLY A 2 8.15 -15.38 7.84
CA GLY A 2 9.56 -15.29 7.40
C GLY A 2 9.76 -14.94 5.92
N VAL A 3 8.74 -14.38 5.25
CA VAL A 3 8.81 -14.00 3.84
C VAL A 3 9.37 -12.58 3.75
N SER A 4 10.39 -12.37 2.90
CA SER A 4 11.05 -11.07 2.72
C SER A 4 10.89 -10.48 1.31
N ALA A 5 10.20 -11.18 0.41
CA ALA A 5 9.95 -10.74 -0.96
C ALA A 5 8.71 -11.42 -1.54
N PHE A 6 8.09 -10.75 -2.52
CA PHE A 6 7.02 -11.28 -3.36
C PHE A 6 7.36 -11.05 -4.82
N VAL A 7 7.25 -12.09 -5.65
CA VAL A 7 7.54 -12.03 -7.08
C VAL A 7 6.28 -12.43 -7.84
N TYR A 8 5.73 -11.50 -8.61
CA TYR A 8 4.51 -11.75 -9.39
C TYR A 8 4.85 -12.35 -10.76
N TRP A 9 4.24 -13.49 -11.09
CA TRP A 9 4.23 -14.02 -12.45
C TRP A 9 2.89 -13.65 -13.11
N GLN A 10 2.85 -12.84 -14.17
CA GLN A 10 3.93 -12.24 -14.95
C GLN A 10 3.75 -10.72 -15.12
N ALA A 11 4.81 -10.02 -15.51
CA ALA A 11 4.73 -8.57 -15.72
C ALA A 11 3.86 -8.21 -16.95
N LEU A 12 3.99 -9.00 -18.01
CA LEU A 12 3.46 -8.73 -19.35
C LEU A 12 2.68 -9.95 -19.85
N ASP A 13 1.48 -9.74 -20.38
CA ASP A 13 0.62 -10.81 -20.91
C ASP A 13 -0.41 -10.26 -21.91
N SER A 14 -0.81 -11.04 -22.90
CA SER A 14 -1.85 -10.63 -23.85
C SER A 14 -3.26 -10.80 -23.29
N GLY A 15 -3.40 -11.50 -22.16
CA GLY A 15 -4.63 -11.66 -21.39
C GLY A 15 -4.61 -10.90 -20.06
N ALA A 16 -5.30 -11.45 -19.08
CA ALA A 16 -5.47 -10.87 -17.75
C ALA A 16 -4.55 -11.49 -16.68
N TRP A 17 -3.55 -12.30 -17.08
CA TRP A 17 -2.58 -12.85 -16.12
C TRP A 17 -1.51 -11.82 -15.76
N GLY A 18 -1.11 -11.00 -16.72
CA GLY A 18 -0.06 -10.00 -16.57
C GLY A 18 -0.47 -8.77 -15.74
N LEU A 19 0.53 -8.06 -15.22
CA LEU A 19 0.33 -6.73 -14.64
C LEU A 19 -0.07 -5.71 -15.72
N ILE A 20 0.55 -5.78 -16.89
CA ILE A 20 0.31 -4.87 -18.02
C ILE A 20 -0.05 -5.69 -19.25
N HIS A 21 -1.08 -5.25 -19.98
CA HIS A 21 -1.43 -5.88 -21.23
C HIS A 21 -0.32 -5.67 -22.25
N SER A 22 0.11 -6.73 -22.93
CA SER A 22 1.07 -6.62 -24.02
C SER A 22 1.02 -7.86 -24.91
N ASN A 23 1.42 -7.71 -26.17
CA ASN A 23 1.69 -8.85 -27.04
C ASN A 23 3.08 -8.66 -27.67
N PRO A 24 4.09 -9.44 -27.26
CA PRO A 24 5.43 -9.37 -27.85
C PRO A 24 5.44 -9.63 -29.37
N GLY A 25 4.53 -10.47 -29.87
CA GLY A 25 4.42 -10.77 -31.31
C GLY A 25 3.98 -9.56 -32.14
N ASP A 26 3.11 -8.72 -31.57
CA ASP A 26 2.55 -7.55 -32.24
C ASP A 26 3.27 -6.24 -31.83
N LYS A 27 4.31 -6.33 -31.00
CA LYS A 27 5.12 -5.21 -30.49
C LYS A 27 4.27 -4.09 -29.84
N TRP A 28 3.26 -4.49 -29.07
CA TRP A 28 2.34 -3.56 -28.42
C TRP A 28 2.40 -3.70 -26.88
N ILE A 29 2.30 -2.55 -26.20
CA ILE A 29 2.08 -2.42 -24.75
C ILE A 29 0.81 -1.60 -24.56
N GLY A 30 -0.12 -2.15 -23.79
CA GLY A 30 -1.42 -1.60 -23.48
C GLY A 30 -1.49 -0.95 -22.10
N THR A 31 -2.73 -0.84 -21.61
CA THR A 31 -3.01 -0.32 -20.27
C THR A 31 -2.61 -1.32 -19.18
N PRO A 32 -2.23 -0.85 -17.99
CA PRO A 32 -2.06 -1.71 -16.83
C PRO A 32 -3.40 -2.28 -16.34
N ASN A 33 -3.38 -3.52 -15.84
CA ASN A 33 -4.48 -4.11 -15.10
C ASN A 33 -4.57 -3.52 -13.67
N PRO A 34 -5.73 -3.52 -12.99
CA PRO A 34 -5.84 -3.08 -11.59
C PRO A 34 -4.82 -3.71 -10.63
N LYS A 35 -4.43 -4.97 -10.88
CA LYS A 35 -3.40 -5.67 -10.09
C LYS A 35 -2.00 -5.05 -10.17
N TYR A 36 -1.68 -4.32 -11.25
CA TYR A 36 -0.47 -3.50 -11.30
C TYR A 36 -0.51 -2.40 -10.25
N TYR A 37 -1.64 -1.72 -10.14
CA TYR A 37 -1.84 -0.65 -9.16
C TYR A 37 -1.83 -1.18 -7.73
N VAL A 38 -2.34 -2.40 -7.50
CA VAL A 38 -2.17 -3.10 -6.21
C VAL A 38 -0.69 -3.39 -5.92
N LEU A 39 0.07 -3.89 -6.90
CA LEU A 39 1.49 -4.19 -6.68
C LEU A 39 2.31 -2.94 -6.37
N ILE A 40 2.00 -1.77 -6.95
CA ILE A 40 2.74 -0.54 -6.67
C ILE A 40 2.45 0.03 -5.28
N GLN A 41 1.29 -0.25 -4.68
CA GLN A 41 1.02 0.09 -3.27
C GLN A 41 2.04 -0.54 -2.32
N TYR A 42 2.54 -1.73 -2.66
CA TYR A 42 3.63 -2.36 -1.90
C TYR A 42 4.99 -1.93 -2.44
N SER A 43 5.26 -2.14 -3.72
CA SER A 43 6.63 -2.07 -4.27
C SER A 43 7.23 -0.66 -4.38
N ARG A 44 6.40 0.39 -4.48
CA ARG A 44 6.90 1.78 -4.46
C ARG A 44 7.26 2.25 -3.05
N HIS A 45 6.58 1.73 -2.04
CA HIS A 45 6.63 2.25 -0.68
C HIS A 45 7.47 1.36 0.25
N ILE A 46 7.31 0.04 0.18
CA ILE A 46 8.15 -0.92 0.91
C ILE A 46 9.41 -1.20 0.10
N ARG A 47 10.53 -0.64 0.54
CA ARG A 47 11.82 -0.72 -0.16
C ARG A 47 12.73 -1.79 0.47
N PRO A 48 13.65 -2.39 -0.31
CA PRO A 48 14.66 -3.29 0.25
C PRO A 48 15.40 -2.65 1.42
N GLY A 49 15.56 -3.40 2.51
CA GLY A 49 16.20 -2.92 3.74
C GLY A 49 15.24 -2.41 4.82
N MET A 50 13.97 -2.17 4.49
CA MET A 50 12.95 -1.88 5.50
C MET A 50 12.70 -3.10 6.41
N THR A 51 12.46 -2.84 7.69
CA THR A 51 12.12 -3.86 8.68
C THR A 51 10.61 -4.03 8.72
N ILE A 52 10.13 -5.26 8.49
CA ILE A 52 8.72 -5.58 8.68
C ILE A 52 8.43 -5.72 10.17
N LEU A 53 7.48 -4.94 10.66
CA LEU A 53 7.04 -4.93 12.05
C LEU A 53 5.74 -5.74 12.20
N SER A 54 5.48 -6.22 13.42
CA SER A 54 4.19 -6.83 13.76
C SER A 54 3.09 -5.78 13.85
N THR A 55 1.86 -6.19 13.55
CA THR A 55 0.64 -5.40 13.73
C THR A 55 -0.51 -6.30 14.15
N ASP A 56 -1.44 -5.75 14.93
CA ASP A 56 -2.61 -6.46 15.44
C ASP A 56 -3.67 -6.70 14.36
N ASP A 57 -3.62 -5.94 13.25
CA ASP A 57 -4.51 -6.09 12.08
C ASP A 57 -3.95 -7.07 11.03
N SER A 58 -3.09 -8.01 11.45
CA SER A 58 -2.66 -9.10 10.57
C SER A 58 -3.85 -10.04 10.30
N PRO A 59 -4.14 -10.42 9.04
CA PRO A 59 -3.27 -10.30 7.86
C PRO A 59 -3.55 -9.09 6.94
N ASN A 60 -4.44 -8.17 7.31
CA ASN A 60 -4.91 -7.12 6.40
C ASN A 60 -3.91 -5.98 6.22
N THR A 61 -3.09 -5.72 7.23
CA THR A 61 -2.11 -4.63 7.20
C THR A 61 -0.67 -5.16 7.26
N VAL A 62 0.19 -4.62 6.39
CA VAL A 62 1.64 -4.78 6.43
C VAL A 62 2.27 -3.48 6.94
N LEU A 63 3.16 -3.61 7.92
CA LEU A 63 3.89 -2.50 8.51
C LEU A 63 5.39 -2.62 8.18
N ALA A 64 5.97 -1.61 7.54
CA ALA A 64 7.38 -1.59 7.19
C ALA A 64 8.04 -0.29 7.67
N PHE A 65 9.17 -0.41 8.37
CA PHE A 65 9.88 0.72 8.94
C PHE A 65 11.28 0.87 8.34
N ASP A 66 11.63 2.10 7.97
CA ASP A 66 12.99 2.50 7.63
C ASP A 66 13.53 3.43 8.72
N GLY A 67 14.43 2.90 9.55
CA GLY A 67 15.09 3.69 10.61
C GLY A 67 16.07 4.74 10.09
N SER A 68 16.55 4.62 8.84
CA SER A 68 17.49 5.59 8.27
C SER A 68 16.77 6.85 7.80
N SER A 69 15.66 6.66 7.07
CA SER A 69 14.82 7.77 6.61
C SER A 69 13.74 8.19 7.62
N LYS A 70 13.55 7.42 8.70
CA LYS A 70 12.52 7.64 9.73
C LYS A 70 11.11 7.59 9.16
N VAL A 71 10.84 6.63 8.28
CA VAL A 71 9.55 6.45 7.61
C VAL A 71 8.91 5.14 8.05
N LEU A 72 7.64 5.21 8.41
CA LEU A 72 6.78 4.05 8.62
C LEU A 72 5.78 3.97 7.47
N VAL A 73 5.77 2.83 6.78
CA VAL A 73 4.84 2.51 5.71
C VAL A 73 3.80 1.54 6.24
N LEU A 74 2.52 1.88 6.08
CA LEU A 74 1.39 1.02 6.34
C LEU A 74 0.70 0.71 5.01
N VAL A 75 0.60 -0.55 4.62
CA VAL A 75 -0.22 -0.96 3.47
C VAL A 75 -1.36 -1.80 4.00
N THR A 76 -2.61 -1.38 3.77
CA THR A 76 -3.82 -2.04 4.28
C THR A 76 -4.77 -2.39 3.15
N VAL A 77 -5.45 -3.52 3.26
CA VAL A 77 -6.46 -3.98 2.29
C VAL A 77 -7.86 -3.98 2.93
N ASN A 78 -8.84 -3.48 2.19
CA ASN A 78 -10.25 -3.75 2.43
C ASN A 78 -10.79 -4.58 1.27
N SER A 79 -10.95 -5.88 1.48
CA SER A 79 -11.53 -6.80 0.49
C SER A 79 -13.06 -6.91 0.58
N GLY A 80 -13.70 -6.16 1.49
CA GLY A 80 -15.15 -6.16 1.65
C GLY A 80 -15.87 -5.27 0.63
N ASP A 81 -17.19 -5.39 0.61
CA ASP A 81 -18.07 -4.67 -0.32
C ASP A 81 -18.53 -3.31 0.21
N SER A 82 -18.04 -2.90 1.38
CA SER A 82 -18.34 -1.60 2.01
C SER A 82 -17.06 -0.92 2.49
N ALA A 83 -17.05 0.41 2.51
CA ALA A 83 -15.97 1.17 3.13
C ALA A 83 -15.86 0.84 4.63
N SER A 84 -14.64 0.85 5.15
CA SER A 84 -14.33 0.62 6.56
C SER A 84 -13.43 1.73 7.08
N THR A 85 -13.75 2.29 8.24
CA THR A 85 -12.87 3.26 8.91
C THR A 85 -11.90 2.52 9.81
N VAL A 86 -10.60 2.71 9.59
CA VAL A 86 -9.53 2.13 10.40
C VAL A 86 -8.83 3.25 11.16
N THR A 87 -8.58 3.03 12.45
CA THR A 87 -7.74 3.91 13.27
C THR A 87 -6.42 3.21 13.55
N PHE A 88 -5.33 3.86 13.17
CA PHE A 88 -3.98 3.40 13.44
C PHE A 88 -3.45 4.14 14.67
N ASP A 89 -3.20 3.40 15.76
CA ASP A 89 -2.50 3.90 16.93
C ASP A 89 -0.99 3.65 16.79
N LEU A 90 -0.22 4.72 16.83
CA LEU A 90 1.24 4.71 16.73
C LEU A 90 1.90 5.05 18.08
N SER A 91 1.16 4.93 19.19
CA SER A 91 1.64 5.25 20.55
C SER A 91 2.86 4.43 21.01
N SER A 92 3.15 3.31 20.36
CA SER A 92 4.34 2.50 20.61
C SER A 92 5.63 3.11 20.06
N PHE A 93 5.54 4.12 19.19
CA PHE A 93 6.69 4.85 18.65
C PHE A 93 7.00 6.07 19.52
N THR A 94 8.28 6.40 19.67
CA THR A 94 8.73 7.53 20.50
C THR A 94 8.44 8.89 19.85
N THR A 95 8.48 8.96 18.52
CA THR A 95 8.08 10.14 17.74
C THR A 95 7.30 9.73 16.50
N VAL A 96 6.36 10.58 16.09
CA VAL A 96 5.63 10.50 14.81
C VAL A 96 5.33 11.92 14.32
N ALA A 97 5.33 12.14 13.00
CA ALA A 97 5.05 13.44 12.41
C ALA A 97 4.08 13.33 11.22
N GLY A 98 3.20 14.33 11.10
CA GLY A 98 2.30 14.53 9.98
C GLY A 98 2.67 15.75 9.12
N PRO A 99 1.92 16.02 8.04
CA PRO A 99 0.79 15.22 7.56
C PRO A 99 1.25 13.90 6.92
N ILE A 100 0.41 12.88 7.04
CA ILE A 100 0.66 11.55 6.47
C ILE A 100 0.34 11.62 4.98
N THR A 101 1.22 11.06 4.15
CA THR A 101 0.92 10.90 2.72
C THR A 101 0.23 9.57 2.51
N ALA A 102 -0.88 9.57 1.79
CA ALA A 102 -1.66 8.37 1.52
C ALA A 102 -1.79 8.14 0.02
N TRP A 103 -1.97 6.89 -0.38
CA TRP A 103 -2.28 6.50 -1.77
C TRP A 103 -3.40 5.47 -1.78
N ALA A 104 -4.36 5.59 -2.69
CA ALA A 104 -5.48 4.67 -2.83
C ALA A 104 -5.47 3.94 -4.18
N THR A 105 -5.81 2.65 -4.17
CA THR A 105 -6.13 1.85 -5.35
C THR A 105 -7.41 1.08 -5.09
N GLU A 106 -8.46 1.36 -5.85
CA GLU A 106 -9.72 0.63 -5.84
C GLU A 106 -9.77 -0.37 -7.01
N THR A 107 -10.17 -1.60 -6.73
CA THR A 107 -10.21 -2.68 -7.72
C THR A 107 -11.59 -2.82 -8.38
N SER A 108 -12.52 -1.91 -8.12
CA SER A 108 -13.86 -1.85 -8.72
C SER A 108 -13.86 -1.56 -10.23
N GLY A 109 -12.74 -1.05 -10.77
CA GLY A 109 -12.58 -0.70 -12.19
C GLY A 109 -12.95 0.73 -12.55
N THR A 110 -13.58 1.48 -11.63
CA THR A 110 -13.95 2.90 -11.82
C THR A 110 -13.44 3.83 -10.73
N GLY A 111 -12.78 3.29 -9.70
CA GLY A 111 -12.24 4.06 -8.58
C GLY A 111 -10.79 4.50 -8.79
N ALA A 112 -10.18 5.00 -7.71
CA ALA A 112 -8.83 5.53 -7.72
C ALA A 112 -7.79 4.49 -8.18
N LEU A 113 -6.82 4.90 -9.00
CA LEU A 113 -5.68 4.07 -9.40
C LEU A 113 -4.36 4.73 -8.97
N HIS A 114 -3.93 4.41 -7.75
CA HIS A 114 -2.76 4.99 -7.09
C HIS A 114 -2.82 6.53 -6.99
N GLU A 115 -3.97 7.02 -6.53
CA GLU A 115 -4.19 8.45 -6.31
C GLU A 115 -3.70 8.87 -4.92
N SER A 116 -2.95 9.98 -4.86
CA SER A 116 -2.38 10.46 -3.61
C SER A 116 -3.31 11.42 -2.86
N SER A 117 -3.31 11.34 -1.54
CA SER A 117 -4.00 12.26 -0.65
C SER A 117 -3.18 12.53 0.62
N LYS A 118 -3.75 13.31 1.54
CA LYS A 118 -3.17 13.62 2.85
C LYS A 118 -4.13 13.19 3.96
N VAL A 119 -3.56 12.71 5.05
CA VAL A 119 -4.30 12.39 6.29
C VAL A 119 -3.63 13.11 7.44
N ASP A 120 -4.44 13.77 8.26
CA ASP A 120 -3.94 14.49 9.43
C ASP A 120 -3.67 13.53 10.59
N LEU A 121 -2.59 13.80 11.30
CA LEU A 121 -2.23 13.10 12.53
C LEU A 121 -2.88 13.81 13.72
N SER A 122 -3.51 13.05 14.60
CA SER A 122 -4.06 13.52 15.87
C SER A 122 -3.31 12.86 17.02
N GLY A 123 -2.39 13.62 17.64
CA GLY A 123 -1.47 13.08 18.64
C GLY A 123 -0.57 12.01 18.03
N THR A 124 -0.69 10.77 18.51
CA THR A 124 0.03 9.60 17.97
C THR A 124 -0.85 8.69 17.12
N SER A 125 -2.01 9.16 16.67
CA SER A 125 -2.97 8.32 15.94
C SER A 125 -3.53 9.04 14.72
N PHE A 126 -4.02 8.26 13.75
CA PHE A 126 -4.81 8.79 12.64
C PHE A 126 -5.90 7.79 12.25
N SER A 127 -6.99 8.31 11.69
CA SER A 127 -8.07 7.50 11.13
C SER A 127 -8.17 7.72 9.63
N ALA A 128 -8.44 6.65 8.89
CA ALA A 128 -8.65 6.69 7.45
C ALA A 128 -9.87 5.86 7.08
N SER A 129 -10.68 6.37 6.15
CA SER A 129 -11.72 5.59 5.49
C SER A 129 -11.07 4.80 4.35
N ILE A 130 -11.13 3.47 4.44
CA ILE A 130 -10.60 2.55 3.44
C ILE A 130 -11.78 2.09 2.56
N PRO A 131 -11.89 2.53 1.29
CA PRO A 131 -13.00 2.16 0.41
C PRO A 131 -13.19 0.65 0.27
N ALA A 132 -14.39 0.24 -0.14
CA ALA A 132 -14.64 -1.17 -0.52
C ALA A 132 -13.69 -1.62 -1.63
N ALA A 133 -13.32 -2.90 -1.62
CA ALA A 133 -12.45 -3.51 -2.64
C ALA A 133 -11.22 -2.63 -2.98
N SER A 134 -10.42 -2.27 -1.98
CA SER A 134 -9.31 -1.34 -2.15
C SER A 134 -8.05 -1.72 -1.36
N VAL A 135 -6.93 -1.17 -1.79
CA VAL A 135 -5.66 -1.18 -1.07
C VAL A 135 -5.21 0.26 -0.88
N MET A 136 -4.87 0.64 0.35
CA MET A 136 -4.32 1.95 0.67
C MET A 136 -2.93 1.83 1.30
N THR A 137 -2.08 2.78 0.97
CA THR A 137 -0.74 2.92 1.57
C THR A 137 -0.65 4.26 2.29
N PHE A 138 -0.02 4.27 3.46
CA PHE A 138 0.24 5.45 4.27
C PHE A 138 1.73 5.54 4.60
N GLU A 139 2.34 6.69 4.36
CA GLU A 139 3.71 7.01 4.77
C GLU A 139 3.68 8.04 5.89
N VAL A 140 4.04 7.59 7.09
CA VAL A 140 4.20 8.42 8.28
C VAL A 140 5.68 8.80 8.41
N GLN A 141 5.96 10.10 8.56
CA GLN A 141 7.31 10.63 8.61
C GLN A 141 7.76 10.84 10.05
N GLY A 142 9.08 10.99 10.27
CA GLY A 142 9.64 11.31 11.58
C GLY A 142 9.44 10.22 12.63
N VAL A 143 9.31 8.97 12.21
CA VAL A 143 9.07 7.84 13.10
C VAL A 143 10.36 7.37 13.77
N ALA A 144 10.31 7.17 15.09
CA ALA A 144 11.40 6.58 15.86
C ALA A 144 10.86 5.50 16.81
N LEU A 145 11.68 4.46 17.03
CA LEU A 145 11.43 3.40 18.01
C LEU A 145 11.92 3.81 19.41
#